data_AF-E3MIX6-F1
#
_entry.id   AF-E3MIX6-F1
#
_cell.length_a   1.000
_cell.length_b   1.000
_cell.length_c   1.000
_cell.angle_alpha   90.00
_cell.angle_beta   90.00
_cell.angle_gamma   90.00
#
_symmetry.space_group_name_H-M   'P 1'
#
loop_
_entity.id
_entity.type
_entity.pdbx_description
1 polymer ?
#
loop_
_entity_poly.entity_id
_entity_poly.type
_entity_poly.pdbx_seq_one_letter_code
_entity_poly.pdbx_strand_id
1 'polypeptide(L)'
;MLETFPRFLDRECPRWDTRNIAVVNERLATFGHLSVSFAHRERQPILGRIIIENFPAMDARFWYRPCKRWISVEEYFFVNYGYDLRYPKGYVCRLIPAEYEEADCEGKAENLFPLEVS
;
A
#
# COMPACT_ATOMS: atom_id res chain seq x y z
N MET A 1 -11.56 -8.82 15.14
CA MET A 1 -10.93 -7.49 15.30
C MET A 1 -10.03 -7.33 14.09
N LEU A 2 -10.30 -6.38 13.19
CA LEU A 2 -9.42 -6.10 12.06
C LEU A 2 -8.13 -5.47 12.60
N GLU A 3 -6.99 -6.09 12.33
CA GLU A 3 -5.67 -5.56 12.67
C GLU A 3 -5.24 -4.57 11.58
N THR A 4 -4.76 -3.39 11.97
CA THR A 4 -4.22 -2.39 11.05
C THR A 4 -2.86 -2.84 10.51
N PHE A 5 -2.52 -2.49 9.28
CA PHE A 5 -1.27 -2.95 8.67
C PHE A 5 0.00 -2.56 9.45
N PRO A 6 0.13 -1.36 10.06
CA PRO A 6 1.27 -1.04 10.93
C PRO A 6 1.43 -1.97 12.12
N ARG A 7 0.32 -2.36 12.78
CA ARG A 7 0.34 -3.31 13.90
C ARG A 7 0.76 -4.70 13.47
N PHE A 8 0.29 -5.13 12.29
CA PHE A 8 0.72 -6.38 11.68
C PHE A 8 2.23 -6.36 11.41
N LEU A 9 2.77 -5.27 10.84
CA LEU A 9 4.20 -5.11 10.61
C LEU A 9 5.00 -5.11 11.92
N ASP A 10 4.55 -4.40 12.95
CA ASP A 10 5.24 -4.34 14.24
C ASP A 10 5.31 -5.72 14.92
N ARG A 11 4.28 -6.56 14.73
CA ARG A 11 4.22 -7.92 15.28
C ARG A 11 5.05 -8.92 14.47
N GLU A 12 4.87 -8.94 13.15
CA GLU A 12 5.42 -9.99 12.28
C GLU A 12 6.79 -9.65 11.68
N CYS A 13 7.09 -8.35 11.58
CA CYS A 13 8.34 -7.79 11.09
C CYS A 13 8.91 -6.73 12.08
N PRO A 14 9.28 -7.09 13.32
CA PRO A 14 9.71 -6.11 14.31
C PRO A 14 10.85 -5.22 13.80
N ARG A 15 10.68 -3.90 14.00
CA ARG A 15 11.59 -2.84 13.54
C ARG A 15 11.76 -2.78 12.02
N TRP A 16 10.72 -3.14 11.27
CA TRP A 16 10.71 -3.12 9.80
C TRP A 16 11.19 -1.80 9.21
N ASP A 17 10.86 -0.69 9.86
CA ASP A 17 11.22 0.69 9.52
C ASP A 17 12.73 0.99 9.55
N THR A 18 13.49 0.21 10.32
CA THR A 18 14.96 0.32 10.40
C THR A 18 15.70 -0.71 9.55
N ARG A 19 14.97 -1.59 8.86
CA ARG A 19 15.53 -2.68 8.05
C ARG A 19 15.56 -2.33 6.58
N ASN A 20 16.34 -3.09 5.81
CA ASN A 20 16.25 -3.05 4.36
C ASN A 20 14.86 -3.55 3.92
N ILE A 21 14.15 -2.75 3.11
CA ILE A 21 12.80 -3.05 2.63
C ILE A 21 12.74 -4.39 1.87
N ALA A 22 13.79 -4.76 1.13
CA ALA A 22 13.83 -6.07 0.47
C ALA A 22 13.73 -7.24 1.45
N VAL A 23 14.43 -7.16 2.59
CA VAL A 23 14.38 -8.19 3.64
C VAL A 23 13.01 -8.21 4.33
N VAL A 24 12.38 -7.05 4.50
CA VAL A 24 11.01 -6.98 5.02
C VAL A 24 10.04 -7.64 4.05
N ASN A 25 10.17 -7.38 2.74
CA ASN A 25 9.33 -7.99 1.72
C ASN A 25 9.55 -9.51 1.61
N GLU A 26 10.78 -10.01 1.75
CA GLU A 26 11.07 -11.45 1.85
C GLU A 26 10.36 -12.08 3.06
N ARG A 27 10.35 -11.39 4.20
CA ARG A 27 9.60 -11.85 5.39
C ARG A 27 8.09 -11.84 5.12
N LEU A 28 7.55 -10.76 4.56
CA LEU A 28 6.14 -10.64 4.20
C LEU A 28 5.71 -11.74 3.22
N ALA A 29 6.57 -12.10 2.28
CA ALA A 29 6.34 -13.16 1.30
C ALA A 29 6.08 -14.54 1.95
N THR A 30 6.60 -14.79 3.16
CA THR A 30 6.39 -16.06 3.89
C THR A 30 4.96 -16.25 4.40
N PHE A 31 4.17 -15.18 4.50
CA PHE A 31 2.76 -15.25 4.92
C PHE A 31 1.80 -15.54 3.75
N GLY A 32 2.30 -15.58 2.51
CA GLY A 32 1.49 -15.87 1.34
C GLY A 32 0.46 -14.78 1.03
N HIS A 33 -0.78 -15.20 0.77
CA HIS A 33 -1.89 -14.28 0.52
C HIS A 33 -2.59 -13.88 1.82
N LEU A 34 -2.72 -12.57 2.03
CA LEU A 34 -3.44 -11.96 3.14
C LEU A 34 -4.75 -11.36 2.63
N SER A 35 -5.78 -11.42 3.47
CA SER A 35 -7.05 -10.74 3.22
C SER A 35 -6.96 -9.31 3.73
N VAL A 36 -6.99 -8.33 2.81
CA VAL A 36 -6.72 -6.92 3.10
C VAL A 36 -7.99 -6.09 2.86
N SER A 37 -8.35 -5.28 3.85
CA SER A 37 -9.46 -4.32 3.75
C SER A 37 -8.90 -2.90 3.85
N PHE A 38 -9.58 -1.94 3.22
CA PHE A 38 -9.11 -0.56 3.15
C PHE A 38 -10.09 0.38 3.83
N ALA A 39 -9.61 1.18 4.79
CA ALA A 39 -10.48 2.09 5.55
C ALA A 39 -11.16 3.16 4.67
N HIS A 40 -10.52 3.54 3.56
CA HIS A 40 -11.03 4.53 2.62
C HIS A 40 -11.96 3.94 1.54
N ARG A 41 -12.27 2.63 1.58
CA ARG A 41 -13.16 1.96 0.62
C ARG A 41 -14.15 1.04 1.31
N GLU A 42 -15.43 1.24 1.02
CA GLU A 42 -16.48 0.28 1.35
C GLU A 42 -16.52 -0.83 0.29
N ARG A 43 -15.51 -1.69 0.26
CA ARG A 43 -15.44 -2.87 -0.64
C ARG A 43 -15.13 -4.13 0.16
N GLN A 44 -15.41 -5.28 -0.46
CA GLN A 44 -14.99 -6.57 0.09
C GLN A 44 -13.47 -6.63 0.22
N PRO A 45 -12.94 -7.36 1.23
CA PRO A 45 -11.51 -7.58 1.37
C PRO A 45 -10.92 -8.19 0.10
N ILE A 46 -9.73 -7.73 -0.28
CA ILE A 46 -8.99 -8.26 -1.42
C ILE A 46 -7.97 -9.27 -0.89
N LEU A 47 -7.96 -10.47 -1.47
CA LEU A 47 -6.94 -11.48 -1.19
C LEU A 47 -5.71 -11.21 -2.04
N GLY A 48 -4.54 -11.04 -1.42
CA GLY A 48 -3.31 -10.74 -2.16
C GLY A 48 -2.04 -10.71 -1.32
N ARG A 49 -0.90 -10.51 -1.97
CA ARG A 49 0.40 -10.33 -1.31
C ARG A 49 0.64 -8.85 -1.07
N ILE A 50 1.20 -8.50 0.09
CA ILE A 50 1.55 -7.13 0.41
C ILE A 50 3.06 -6.94 0.21
N ILE A 51 3.42 -5.85 -0.46
CA ILE A 51 4.80 -5.41 -0.67
C ILE A 51 4.91 -3.98 -0.15
N ILE A 52 6.00 -3.67 0.55
CA ILE A 52 6.38 -2.29 0.89
C ILE A 52 7.25 -1.77 -0.24
N GLU A 53 6.86 -0.64 -0.81
CA GLU A 53 7.62 0.03 -1.85
C GLU A 53 8.69 0.93 -1.25
N ASN A 54 9.83 1.04 -1.95
CA ASN A 54 10.97 1.83 -1.49
C ASN A 54 10.89 3.32 -1.89
N PHE A 55 9.70 3.83 -2.18
CA PHE A 55 9.46 5.22 -2.50
C PHE A 55 8.27 5.76 -1.68
N PRO A 56 8.30 7.05 -1.31
CA PRO A 56 7.26 7.62 -0.45
C PRO A 56 5.95 7.94 -1.20
N ALA A 57 4.88 8.20 -0.46
CA ALA A 57 3.56 8.51 -1.03
C ALA A 57 3.54 9.72 -1.98
N MET A 58 4.38 10.73 -1.74
CA MET A 58 4.49 11.89 -2.65
C MET A 58 5.17 11.54 -4.00
N ASP A 59 6.03 10.53 -4.02
CA ASP A 59 6.78 10.10 -5.21
C ASP A 59 6.11 8.91 -5.93
N ALA A 60 5.21 8.20 -5.23
CA ALA A 60 4.40 7.12 -5.75
C ALA A 60 3.37 7.64 -6.77
N ARG A 61 3.75 7.75 -8.04
CA ARG A 61 2.88 8.31 -9.10
C ARG A 61 2.26 7.25 -9.98
N PHE A 62 1.00 7.47 -10.34
CA PHE A 62 0.27 6.65 -11.32
C PHE A 62 -0.58 7.51 -12.24
N TRP A 63 -0.91 6.98 -13.42
CA TRP A 63 -1.79 7.68 -14.36
C TRP A 63 -3.23 7.67 -13.86
N TYR A 64 -3.78 8.84 -13.54
CA TYR A 64 -5.13 8.98 -13.02
C TYR A 64 -6.09 9.48 -14.10
N ARG A 65 -6.89 8.55 -14.62
CA ARG A 65 -7.79 8.77 -15.76
C ARG A 65 -8.78 9.93 -15.57
N PRO A 66 -9.43 10.11 -14.41
CA PRO A 66 -10.40 11.20 -14.21
C PRO A 66 -9.78 12.60 -14.42
N CYS A 67 -8.54 12.82 -13.99
CA CYS A 67 -7.83 14.08 -14.20
C CYS A 67 -6.90 14.10 -15.43
N LYS A 68 -6.78 12.98 -16.15
CA LYS A 68 -5.88 12.81 -17.32
C LYS A 68 -4.43 13.27 -17.05
N ARG A 69 -3.90 12.98 -15.87
CA ARG A 69 -2.54 13.32 -15.47
C ARG A 69 -1.93 12.25 -14.57
N TRP A 70 -0.61 12.25 -14.48
CA TRP A 70 0.09 11.56 -13.39
C TRP A 70 -0.16 12.31 -12.08
N ILE A 71 -0.55 11.57 -11.05
CA ILE A 71 -0.85 12.08 -9.72
C ILE A 71 -0.09 11.22 -8.70
N SER A 72 0.38 11.80 -7.60
CA SER A 72 0.93 11.03 -6.49
C SER A 72 -0.17 10.36 -5.67
N VAL A 73 0.20 9.37 -4.85
CA VAL A 73 -0.71 8.78 -3.85
C VAL A 73 -1.23 9.86 -2.90
N GLU A 74 -0.38 10.76 -2.43
CA GLU A 74 -0.78 11.91 -1.59
C GLU A 74 -1.86 12.77 -2.26
N GLU A 75 -1.58 13.25 -3.49
CA GLU A 75 -2.53 14.06 -4.25
C GLU A 75 -3.85 13.30 -4.51
N TYR A 76 -3.78 11.99 -4.79
CA TYR A 76 -4.96 11.16 -5.00
C TYR A 76 -5.85 11.08 -3.76
N PHE A 77 -5.26 10.87 -2.58
CA PHE A 77 -5.99 10.80 -1.32
C PHE A 77 -6.63 12.14 -0.95
N PHE A 78 -5.92 13.25 -1.20
CA PHE A 78 -6.47 14.57 -1.03
C PHE A 78 -7.66 14.83 -1.97
N VAL A 79 -7.51 14.54 -3.27
CA VAL A 79 -8.54 14.82 -4.28
C VAL A 79 -9.79 13.97 -4.11
N ASN A 80 -9.65 12.67 -3.79
CA ASN A 80 -10.79 11.74 -3.77
C ASN A 80 -11.45 11.60 -2.40
N TYR A 81 -10.70 11.83 -1.32
CA TYR A 81 -11.18 11.57 0.05
C TYR A 81 -11.04 12.77 0.98
N GLY A 82 -10.41 13.87 0.55
CA GLY A 82 -10.14 15.02 1.40
C GLY A 82 -9.14 14.72 2.53
N TYR A 83 -8.34 13.65 2.38
CA TYR A 83 -7.40 13.23 3.40
C TYR A 83 -6.05 13.89 3.19
N ASP A 84 -5.61 14.63 4.21
CA ASP A 84 -4.24 15.10 4.33
C ASP A 84 -3.41 13.98 4.98
N LEU A 85 -2.44 13.43 4.24
CA LEU A 85 -1.60 12.36 4.75
C LEU A 85 -0.70 12.92 5.86
N ARG A 86 -0.68 12.28 7.02
CA ARG A 86 0.21 12.71 8.12
C ARG A 86 1.66 12.40 7.81
N TYR A 87 1.91 11.40 6.96
CA TYR A 87 3.25 10.97 6.58
C TYR A 87 3.40 10.87 5.05
N PRO A 88 3.42 12.00 4.31
CA PRO A 88 3.57 11.98 2.85
C PRO A 88 4.95 11.48 2.40
N LYS A 89 5.94 11.54 3.31
CA LYS A 89 7.28 10.94 3.15
C LYS A 89 7.38 9.49 3.65
N GLY A 90 6.30 8.94 4.17
CA GLY A 90 6.23 7.56 4.64
C GLY A 90 6.20 6.59 3.48
N TYR A 91 6.59 5.35 3.76
CA TYR A 91 6.50 4.24 2.81
C TYR A 91 5.06 4.01 2.35
N VAL A 92 4.91 3.52 1.12
CA VAL A 92 3.64 3.01 0.60
C VAL A 92 3.67 1.49 0.53
N CYS A 93 2.51 0.88 0.66
CA CYS A 93 2.33 -0.54 0.37
C CYS A 93 1.64 -0.73 -0.97
N ARG A 94 2.07 -1.75 -1.71
CA ARG A 94 1.38 -2.27 -2.88
C ARG A 94 0.72 -3.60 -2.55
N LEU A 95 -0.56 -3.75 -2.88
CA LEU A 95 -1.27 -5.02 -2.82
C LEU A 95 -1.27 -5.67 -4.20
N ILE A 96 -0.73 -6.88 -4.30
CA ILE A 96 -0.78 -7.69 -5.51
C ILE A 96 -1.92 -8.70 -5.32
N PRO A 97 -3.08 -8.53 -5.98
CA PRO A 97 -4.18 -9.47 -5.80
C PRO A 97 -3.77 -10.87 -6.25
N ALA A 98 -4.32 -11.91 -5.61
CA ALA A 98 -3.94 -13.30 -5.83
C ALA A 98 -4.13 -13.80 -7.29
N GLU A 99 -4.97 -13.11 -8.05
CA GLU A 99 -5.24 -13.38 -9.47
C GLU A 99 -4.22 -12.75 -10.44
N TYR A 100 -3.25 -11.97 -9.93
CA TYR A 100 -2.21 -11.31 -10.73
C TYR A 100 -0.81 -11.69 -10.26
N GLU A 101 0.14 -11.76 -11.19
CA GLU A 101 1.55 -11.77 -10.85
C GLU A 101 2.06 -10.35 -10.56
N GLU A 102 3.14 -10.24 -9.78
CA GLU A 102 3.74 -8.95 -9.45
C GLU A 102 4.15 -8.14 -10.69
N ALA A 103 4.69 -8.82 -11.70
CA ALA A 103 5.14 -8.23 -12.96
C ALA A 103 4.00 -7.62 -13.78
N ASP A 104 2.77 -8.12 -13.58
CA ASP A 104 1.57 -7.67 -14.28
C ASP A 104 0.81 -6.59 -13.47
N CYS A 105 1.18 -6.38 -12.21
CA CYS A 105 0.56 -5.40 -11.32
C CYS A 105 1.25 -4.02 -11.42
N GLU A 106 0.90 -3.27 -12.47
CA GLU A 106 1.21 -1.84 -12.55
C GLU A 106 0.69 -1.09 -11.30
N GLY A 107 1.48 -0.13 -10.82
CA GLY A 107 1.07 0.78 -9.76
C GLY A 107 -0.12 1.63 -10.19
N LYS A 108 -1.25 1.46 -9.52
CA LYS A 108 -2.53 2.14 -9.76
C LYS A 108 -3.10 2.60 -8.41
N ALA A 109 -4.01 3.58 -8.46
CA ALA A 109 -4.81 3.96 -7.28
C ALA A 109 -5.40 2.75 -6.55
N GLU A 110 -5.73 1.71 -7.30
CA GLU A 110 -6.41 0.53 -6.81
C GLU A 110 -5.55 -0.40 -5.97
N ASN A 111 -4.21 -0.30 -6.07
CA ASN A 111 -3.28 -1.22 -5.43
C ASN A 111 -2.11 -0.55 -4.69
N LEU A 112 -1.94 0.78 -4.76
CA LEU A 112 -0.90 1.54 -4.03
C LEU A 112 -1.53 2.40 -2.91
N PHE A 113 -1.00 2.27 -1.69
CA PHE A 113 -1.60 2.90 -0.52
C PHE A 113 -0.56 3.40 0.50
N PRO A 114 -0.83 4.52 1.18
CA PRO A 114 -0.05 4.90 2.36
C PRO A 114 -0.27 3.90 3.50
N LEU A 115 0.80 3.57 4.24
CA LEU A 115 0.72 2.66 5.40
C LEU A 115 -0.27 3.12 6.48
N GLU A 116 -0.55 4.43 6.56
CA GLU A 116 -1.40 5.00 7.61
C GLU A 116 -2.92 4.86 7.36
N VAL A 117 -3.33 4.42 6.18
CA VAL A 117 -4.74 4.22 5.79
C VAL A 117 -5.09 2.75 5.50
N SER A 118 -4.17 1.84 5.87
CA SER A 118 -4.26 0.38 5.75
C SER A 118 -4.33 -0.34 7.09
#